data_AF-A0A067S750-F1
#
_entry.id   AF-A0A067S750-F1
#
_cell.length_a   1.000
_cell.length_b   1.000
_cell.length_c   1.000
_cell.angle_alpha   90.00
_cell.angle_beta   90.00
_cell.angle_gamma   90.00
#
_symmetry.space_group_name_H-M   'P 1'
#
loop_
_entity.id
_entity.type
_entity.pdbx_description
1 polymer ?
#
loop_
_entity_poly.entity_id
_entity_poly.type
_entity_poly.pdbx_seq_one_letter_code
_entity_poly.pdbx_strand_id
1 'polypeptide(L)'
;ILRKALYPNYYTSKENTEGRDDSQIKQCIDGIRQSLMCSADISVIVWQWSEASQKNLPKGNIAHTCRNFDKIQEWAKDRQFHSSLDFN
;
A
#
# COMPACT_ATOMS: atom_id res chain seq x y z
N ILE A 1 -14.60 -4.92 -4.13
CA ILE A 1 -15.59 -3.84 -4.34
C ILE A 1 -14.87 -2.52 -4.62
N LEU A 2 -14.01 -2.02 -3.72
CA LEU A 2 -13.23 -0.77 -3.94
C LEU A 2 -12.46 -0.72 -5.27
N ARG A 3 -11.71 -1.78 -5.62
CA ARG A 3 -11.01 -1.90 -6.91
C ARG A 3 -11.94 -1.74 -8.12
N LYS A 4 -13.17 -2.23 -8.06
CA LYS A 4 -14.11 -2.10 -9.18
C LYS A 4 -14.74 -0.69 -9.21
N ALA A 5 -15.06 -0.16 -8.03
CA ALA A 5 -15.62 1.18 -7.86
C ALA A 5 -14.69 2.30 -8.36
N LEU A 6 -13.36 2.12 -8.24
CA LEU A 6 -12.36 3.09 -8.72
C LEU A 6 -12.14 3.07 -10.24
N TYR A 7 -12.55 2.02 -10.95
CA TYR A 7 -12.31 1.86 -12.39
C TYR A 7 -13.60 1.59 -13.15
N PRO A 8 -14.58 2.51 -13.11
CA PRO A 8 -15.90 2.31 -13.71
C PRO A 8 -15.84 2.05 -15.22
N ASN A 9 -14.89 2.67 -15.93
CA ASN A 9 -14.72 2.54 -17.37
C ASN A 9 -14.21 1.15 -17.80
N TYR A 10 -13.52 0.44 -16.90
CA TYR A 10 -12.99 -0.90 -17.17
C TYR A 10 -13.98 -1.99 -16.76
N TYR A 11 -14.71 -1.78 -15.66
CA TYR A 11 -15.68 -2.74 -15.14
C TYR A 11 -17.12 -2.45 -15.60
N THR A 12 -17.30 -1.79 -16.74
CA THR A 12 -18.60 -1.38 -17.30
C THR A 12 -19.60 -2.53 -17.35
N SER A 13 -20.43 -2.65 -16.31
CA SER A 13 -21.79 -3.16 -16.43
C SER A 13 -22.73 -1.97 -16.24
N LYS A 14 -23.65 -1.80 -17.19
CA LYS A 14 -24.64 -0.70 -17.26
C LYS A 14 -25.60 -0.60 -16.06
N GLU A 15 -25.36 -1.36 -14.99
CA GLU A 15 -26.23 -1.44 -13.81
C GLU A 15 -25.69 -0.70 -12.58
N ASN A 16 -24.48 -0.12 -12.62
CA ASN A 16 -23.78 0.33 -11.40
C ASN A 16 -23.43 1.82 -11.32
N THR A 17 -23.91 2.66 -12.24
CA THR A 17 -23.66 4.11 -12.16
C THR A 17 -24.76 4.88 -11.42
N GLU A 18 -25.97 4.32 -11.31
CA GLU A 18 -27.03 4.85 -10.45
C GLU A 18 -26.82 4.33 -9.02
N GLY A 19 -26.36 5.19 -8.12
CA GLY A 19 -26.05 4.81 -6.72
C GLY A 19 -24.57 4.72 -6.38
N ARG A 20 -23.68 5.18 -7.27
CA ARG A 20 -22.27 5.40 -6.90
C ARG A 20 -22.17 6.52 -5.86
N ASP A 21 -22.09 6.13 -4.60
CA ASP A 21 -21.79 7.04 -3.51
C ASP A 21 -20.28 7.21 -3.36
N ASP A 22 -19.74 8.27 -3.97
CA ASP A 22 -18.33 8.65 -3.80
C ASP A 22 -17.96 8.92 -2.33
N SER A 23 -18.93 9.24 -1.46
CA SER A 23 -18.70 9.40 -0.02
C SER A 23 -18.33 8.07 0.64
N GLN A 24 -19.08 7.00 0.36
CA GLN A 24 -18.76 5.64 0.85
C GLN A 24 -17.39 5.16 0.38
N ILE A 25 -17.04 5.44 -0.89
CA ILE A 25 -15.71 5.11 -1.44
C ILE A 25 -14.62 5.85 -0.66
N LYS A 26 -14.80 7.14 -0.40
CA LYS A 26 -13.84 7.96 0.37
C LYS A 26 -13.67 7.45 1.80
N GLN A 27 -14.77 7.11 2.49
CA GLN A 27 -14.71 6.55 3.84
C GLN A 27 -14.00 5.19 3.87
N CYS A 28 -14.20 4.34 2.86
CA CYS A 28 -13.45 3.09 2.72
C CYS A 28 -11.95 3.34 2.56
N ILE A 29 -11.57 4.27 1.67
CA ILE A 29 -10.16 4.62 1.46
C ILE A 29 -9.54 5.19 2.74
N ASP A 30 -10.28 6.06 3.44
CA ASP A 30 -9.81 6.64 4.69
C ASP A 30 -9.64 5.59 5.79
N GLY A 31 -10.56 4.62 5.90
CA GLY A 31 -10.41 3.50 6.82
C GLY A 31 -9.17 2.64 6.53
N ILE A 32 -8.88 2.39 5.25
CA ILE A 32 -7.64 1.70 4.84
C ILE A 32 -6.41 2.52 5.22
N ARG A 33 -6.41 3.83 4.92
CA ARG A 33 -5.32 4.74 5.28
C ARG A 33 -5.07 4.74 6.79
N GLN A 34 -6.11 4.89 7.61
CA GLN A 34 -6.01 4.88 9.06
C GLN A 34 -5.46 3.54 9.59
N SER A 35 -5.93 2.41 9.05
CA SER A 35 -5.45 1.08 9.44
C SER A 35 -3.95 0.91 9.14
N LEU A 36 -3.51 1.33 7.94
CA LEU A 36 -2.10 1.30 7.53
C LEU A 36 -1.23 2.23 8.38
N MET A 37 -1.74 3.39 8.79
CA MET A 37 -1.02 4.29 9.70
C MET A 37 -0.92 3.72 11.11
N CYS A 38 -2.00 3.13 11.62
CA CYS A 38 -2.03 2.51 12.96
C CYS A 38 -1.08 1.31 13.05
N SER A 39 -0.97 0.56 11.95
CA SER A 39 -0.18 -0.67 11.85
C SER A 39 1.05 -0.47 10.95
N ALA A 40 1.64 0.72 10.99
CA ALA A 40 2.75 1.08 10.12
C ALA A 40 3.95 0.14 10.36
N ASP A 41 4.38 -0.51 9.27
CA ASP A 41 5.37 -1.57 9.30
C ASP A 41 6.53 -1.25 8.35
N ILE A 42 7.74 -1.45 8.85
CA ILE A 42 9.01 -1.23 8.14
C ILE A 42 9.90 -2.49 8.18
N SER A 43 9.33 -3.63 8.55
CA SER A 43 10.07 -4.89 8.63
C SER A 43 10.64 -5.28 7.26
N VAL A 44 11.91 -5.69 7.26
CA VAL A 44 12.64 -6.02 6.05
C VAL A 44 12.34 -7.45 5.62
N ILE A 45 11.81 -7.62 4.42
CA ILE A 45 11.67 -8.93 3.79
C ILE A 45 13.03 -9.36 3.26
N VAL A 46 13.58 -10.41 3.86
CA VAL A 46 14.87 -10.98 3.46
C VAL A 46 14.67 -12.08 2.41
N TRP A 47 15.66 -12.26 1.55
CA TRP A 47 15.72 -13.41 0.65
C TRP A 47 16.42 -14.57 1.36
N GLN A 48 15.77 -15.73 1.41
CA GLN A 48 16.33 -16.94 2.00
C GLN A 48 16.30 -18.09 1.01
N TRP A 49 17.34 -18.93 1.01
CA TRP A 49 17.38 -20.17 0.24
C TRP A 49 16.26 -21.13 0.68
N SER A 50 15.49 -21.61 -0.28
CA SER A 50 14.45 -22.63 -0.10
C SER A 50 14.92 -23.95 -0.67
N GLU A 51 15.14 -24.96 0.18
CA GLU A 51 15.49 -26.31 -0.27
C GLU A 51 14.38 -26.95 -1.10
N ALA A 52 13.11 -26.74 -0.73
CA ALA A 52 11.98 -27.30 -1.46
C ALA A 52 11.86 -26.74 -2.89
N SER A 53 12.34 -25.52 -3.13
CA SER A 53 12.23 -24.83 -4.41
C SER A 53 13.57 -24.68 -5.14
N GLN A 54 14.69 -25.07 -4.51
CA GLN A 54 16.07 -24.89 -4.97
C GLN A 54 16.34 -23.46 -5.50
N LYS A 55 15.83 -22.44 -4.80
CA LYS A 55 16.01 -21.02 -5.14
C LYS A 55 15.86 -20.11 -3.94
N ASN A 56 16.36 -18.88 -4.06
CA ASN A 56 16.11 -17.82 -3.08
C ASN A 56 14.66 -17.33 -3.19
N LEU A 57 13.94 -17.33 -2.08
CA LEU A 57 12.56 -16.87 -1.95
C LEU A 57 12.46 -15.76 -0.91
N PRO A 58 11.52 -14.81 -1.07
CA PRO A 58 11.28 -13.79 -0.07
C PRO A 58 10.66 -14.43 1.17
N LYS A 59 11.26 -14.20 2.33
CA LYS A 59 10.75 -14.69 3.60
C LYS A 59 9.93 -13.62 4.28
N GLY A 60 8.60 -13.73 4.13
CA GLY A 60 7.63 -12.80 4.70
C GLY A 60 7.19 -13.13 6.13
N ASN A 61 7.47 -14.32 6.65
CA ASN A 61 7.09 -14.71 8.02
C ASN A 61 8.08 -14.19 9.07
N ILE A 62 8.23 -12.88 9.11
CA ILE A 62 9.12 -12.18 10.04
C ILE A 62 8.32 -11.57 11.19
N ALA A 63 9.02 -11.21 12.27
CA ALA A 63 8.38 -10.47 13.34
C ALA A 63 8.04 -9.06 12.83
N HIS A 64 6.77 -8.72 12.91
CA HIS A 64 6.25 -7.39 12.61
C HIS A 64 6.08 -6.63 13.93
N THR A 65 6.29 -5.31 13.90
CA THR A 65 6.02 -4.50 15.09
C THR A 65 5.49 -3.14 14.65
N CYS A 66 4.36 -2.74 15.23
CA CYS A 66 3.81 -1.41 14.97
C CYS A 66 4.82 -0.34 15.38
N ARG A 67 4.94 0.69 14.53
CA ARG A 67 5.79 1.85 14.75
C ARG A 67 4.95 3.12 14.71
N ASN A 68 5.46 4.17 15.35
CA ASN A 68 4.84 5.48 15.27
C ASN A 68 4.95 6.00 13.82
N PHE A 69 3.81 6.21 13.17
CA PHE A 69 3.74 6.63 11.77
C PHE A 69 4.39 8.00 11.53
N ASP A 70 4.21 8.96 12.44
CA ASP A 70 4.76 10.31 12.29
C ASP A 70 6.30 10.30 12.24
N LYS A 71 6.93 9.46 13.08
CA LYS A 71 8.39 9.26 13.05
C LYS A 71 8.89 8.65 11.75
N ILE A 72 8.11 7.74 11.16
CA ILE A 72 8.44 7.19 9.83
C ILE A 72 8.38 8.30 8.78
N GLN A 73 7.35 9.15 8.82
CA GLN A 73 7.22 10.26 7.87
C GLN A 73 8.34 11.30 8.02
N GLU A 74 8.70 11.67 9.25
CA GLU A 74 9.82 12.57 9.54
C GLU A 74 11.13 12.02 8.95
N TRP A 75 11.46 10.77 9.29
CA TRP A 75 12.66 10.09 8.78
C TRP A 75 12.72 10.07 7.24
N ALA A 76 11.57 9.85 6.59
CA ALA A 76 11.46 9.80 5.14
C ALA A 76 11.61 11.18 4.49
N LYS A 77 11.02 12.23 5.07
CA LYS A 77 11.14 13.61 4.58
C LYS A 77 12.58 14.11 4.65
N ASP A 78 13.27 13.85 5.77
CA ASP A 78 14.67 14.23 5.96
C ASP A 78 15.62 13.59 4.92
N ARG A 79 15.21 12.46 4.35
CA ARG A 79 15.97 11.66 3.38
C ARG A 79 15.36 11.67 1.99
N GLN A 80 14.39 12.54 1.75
CA GLN A 80 13.78 12.67 0.44
C GLN A 80 14.86 13.13 -0.55
N PHE A 81 14.84 12.57 -1.75
CA PHE A 81 15.72 13.01 -2.82
C PHE A 81 15.22 14.36 -3.36
N HIS A 82 16.06 15.40 -3.27
CA HIS A 82 15.67 16.79 -3.57
C HIS A 82 16.14 17.29 -4.94
N SER A 83 16.95 16.54 -5.69
CA SER A 83 17.35 17.02 -7.03
C SER A 83 16.24 16.76 -8.05
N SER A 84 16.12 17.64 -9.05
CA SER A 84 15.32 17.37 -10.22
C SER A 84 15.84 16.09 -10.88
N LEU A 85 14.91 15.19 -11.23
CA LEU A 85 15.23 14.10 -12.14
C LEU A 85 15.32 14.72 -13.52
N ASP A 86 16.52 15.16 -13.89
CA ASP A 86 16.81 15.64 -15.23
C ASP A 86 16.85 14.43 -16.17
N PHE A 87 15.68 14.04 -16.66
CA PHE A 87 15.54 13.09 -17.76
C PHE A 87 15.87 13.82 -19.07
N ASN A 88 17.16 14.09 -19.31
CA ASN A 88 17.64 14.46 -20.65
C ASN A 88 17.66 13.22 -21.55
#